data_AF-A6GGP1-F1
#
_entry.id   AF-A6GGP1-F1
#
_cell.length_a   1.000
_cell.length_b   1.000
_cell.length_c   1.000
_cell.angle_alpha   90.00
_cell.angle_beta   90.00
_cell.angle_gamma   90.00
#
_symmetry.space_group_name_H-M   'P 1'
#
loop_
_entity.id
_entity.type
_entity.pdbx_description
1 polymer ?
#
loop_
_entity_poly.entity_id
_entity_poly.type
_entity_poly.pdbx_seq_one_letter_code
_entity_poly.pdbx_strand_id
1 'polypeptide(L)'
;MILADIQRSLATLDAALGQLLAALGPPELGGQAVPDETSEIDWLLNAPWAKVGLLITLAVGVLVLANVVMKGRKSERGLRARPDFDLRVAKLEALPVVGLAEANNGPVHVEGVIRMGEGALGTGPFACVYHNRHGSGRKTAIAAELALLAEAGEGEASVILGLENLEQARVIAPREDDGPHDTISLYLGDRVQVLGDLLLFDDPKSIGGADMRGMLGARGQIQIRVLERPDRPEAPRASQAPSPDASANPTSDSDATPDATPDEAPEP
;
A
#
# COMPACT_ATOMS: atom_id res chain seq x y z
N MET A 1 -13.72 6.26 -31.67
CA MET A 1 -14.71 6.09 -30.58
C MET A 1 -14.54 7.14 -29.48
N ILE A 2 -13.32 7.38 -28.98
CA ILE A 2 -13.03 8.36 -27.90
C ILE A 2 -13.44 9.80 -28.23
N LEU A 3 -13.31 10.25 -29.48
CA LEU A 3 -13.66 11.62 -29.88
C LEU A 3 -15.17 11.92 -29.80
N ALA A 4 -16.01 10.88 -29.98
CA ALA A 4 -17.47 11.02 -29.93
C ALA A 4 -17.99 11.13 -28.49
N ASP A 5 -17.32 10.50 -27.52
CA ASP A 5 -17.66 10.63 -26.10
C ASP A 5 -17.27 11.99 -25.52
N ILE A 6 -16.16 12.58 -25.99
CA ILE A 6 -15.76 13.93 -25.56
C ILE A 6 -16.78 14.98 -26.03
N GLN A 7 -17.29 14.85 -27.26
CA GLN A 7 -18.31 15.77 -27.77
C GLN A 7 -19.66 15.64 -27.06
N ARG A 8 -20.05 14.41 -26.65
CA ARG A 8 -21.27 14.21 -25.85
C ARG A 8 -21.14 14.80 -24.44
N SER A 9 -19.97 14.67 -23.81
CA SER A 9 -19.68 15.23 -22.48
C SER A 9 -19.76 16.77 -22.46
N LEU A 10 -19.23 17.43 -23.49
CA LEU A 10 -19.29 18.89 -23.61
C LEU A 10 -20.73 19.39 -23.80
N ALA A 11 -21.55 18.69 -24.61
CA ALA A 11 -22.95 19.05 -24.80
C ALA A 11 -23.79 18.91 -23.52
N THR A 12 -23.49 17.93 -22.66
CA THR A 12 -24.17 17.77 -21.37
C THR A 12 -23.79 18.85 -20.36
N LEU A 13 -22.57 19.39 -20.44
CA LEU A 13 -22.11 20.47 -19.56
C LEU A 13 -22.79 21.80 -19.88
N ASP A 14 -22.96 22.15 -21.16
CA ASP A 14 -23.67 23.36 -21.57
C ASP A 14 -25.14 23.34 -21.14
N ALA A 15 -25.80 22.17 -21.24
CA ALA A 15 -27.18 22.01 -20.80
C ALA A 15 -27.32 22.16 -19.27
N ALA A 16 -26.39 21.61 -18.49
CA ALA A 16 -26.39 21.73 -17.03
C ALA A 16 -26.10 23.17 -16.57
N LEU A 17 -25.17 23.87 -17.24
CA LEU A 17 -24.84 25.26 -16.91
C LEU A 17 -26.01 26.21 -17.24
N GLY A 18 -26.71 25.98 -18.36
CA GLY A 18 -27.90 26.73 -18.73
C GLY A 18 -29.05 26.55 -17.72
N GLN A 19 -29.26 25.33 -17.21
CA GLN A 19 -30.27 25.09 -16.18
C GLN A 19 -29.90 25.70 -14.82
N LEU A 20 -28.62 25.72 -14.45
CA LEU A 20 -28.17 26.36 -13.21
C LEU A 20 -28.32 27.89 -13.27
N LEU A 21 -28.02 28.50 -14.42
CA LEU A 21 -28.20 29.93 -14.66
C LEU A 21 -29.68 30.33 -14.71
N ALA A 22 -30.55 29.47 -15.23
CA ALA A 22 -32.01 29.72 -15.21
C ALA A 22 -32.61 29.54 -13.81
N ALA A 23 -32.05 28.64 -12.98
CA ALA A 23 -32.48 28.45 -11.59
C ALA A 23 -32.01 29.57 -10.64
N LEU A 24 -30.96 30.30 -11.02
CA LEU A 24 -30.49 31.53 -10.36
C LEU A 24 -31.17 32.77 -10.93
N GLY A 25 -32.43 32.64 -11.39
CA GLY A 25 -33.25 33.76 -11.81
C GLY A 25 -33.13 34.92 -10.82
N PRO A 26 -33.09 36.17 -11.30
CA PRO A 26 -32.79 37.33 -10.47
C PRO A 26 -33.76 37.33 -9.28
N PRO A 27 -33.27 37.45 -8.04
CA PRO A 27 -34.16 37.51 -6.89
C PRO A 27 -35.13 38.67 -7.11
N GLU A 28 -36.44 38.41 -7.01
CA GLU A 28 -37.44 39.46 -6.96
C GLU A 28 -37.28 40.25 -5.66
N LEU A 29 -36.26 41.09 -5.64
CA LEU A 29 -36.09 42.15 -4.67
C LEU A 29 -37.08 43.23 -5.10
N GLY A 30 -38.22 43.30 -4.42
CA GLY A 30 -39.24 44.35 -4.56
C GLY A 30 -38.74 45.73 -4.15
N GLY A 31 -37.67 46.20 -4.78
CA GLY A 31 -37.15 47.56 -4.67
C GLY A 31 -37.69 48.43 -5.80
N GLN A 32 -38.03 49.68 -5.48
CA GLN A 32 -38.37 50.68 -6.48
C GLN A 32 -37.26 50.83 -7.52
N ALA A 33 -37.64 51.05 -8.78
CA ALA A 33 -36.71 51.34 -9.86
C ALA A 33 -35.86 52.57 -9.49
N VAL A 34 -34.59 52.34 -9.18
CA VAL A 34 -33.59 53.38 -9.04
C VAL A 34 -33.39 53.97 -10.45
N PRO A 35 -33.44 55.30 -10.63
CA PRO A 35 -33.23 55.92 -11.93
C PRO A 35 -31.85 55.53 -12.49
N ASP A 36 -31.85 55.15 -13.77
CA ASP A 36 -30.65 54.82 -14.57
C ASP A 36 -29.76 56.06 -14.72
N GLU A 37 -28.98 56.38 -13.70
CA GLU A 37 -27.75 57.16 -13.89
C GLU A 37 -26.62 56.19 -14.24
N THR A 38 -26.60 55.77 -15.50
CA THR A 38 -25.54 54.94 -16.11
C THR A 38 -24.13 55.55 -16.01
N SER A 39 -24.01 56.75 -15.47
CA SER A 39 -22.78 57.52 -15.27
C SER A 39 -22.03 57.15 -13.98
N GLU A 40 -22.69 56.55 -12.98
CA GLU A 40 -22.04 56.25 -11.69
C GLU A 40 -21.27 54.93 -11.68
N ILE A 41 -21.39 54.05 -12.67
CA ILE A 41 -20.57 52.83 -12.73
C ILE A 41 -19.26 53.06 -13.51
N ASP A 42 -19.20 54.13 -14.32
CA ASP A 42 -18.08 54.41 -15.21
C ASP A 42 -16.80 54.79 -14.45
N TRP A 43 -16.89 55.42 -13.28
CA TRP A 43 -15.71 55.69 -12.45
C TRP A 43 -15.15 54.42 -11.81
N LEU A 44 -15.99 53.41 -11.57
CA LEU A 44 -15.61 52.13 -10.99
C LEU A 44 -14.93 51.22 -12.00
N LEU A 45 -15.13 51.44 -13.31
CA LEU A 45 -14.47 50.72 -14.40
C LEU A 45 -13.27 51.47 -15.00
N ASN A 46 -13.27 52.81 -14.97
CA ASN A 46 -12.19 53.63 -15.55
C ASN A 46 -11.06 54.00 -14.59
N ALA A 47 -11.22 53.76 -13.28
CA ALA A 47 -10.15 54.05 -12.35
C ALA A 47 -8.96 53.07 -12.51
N PRO A 48 -7.70 53.53 -12.42
CA PRO A 48 -6.52 52.68 -12.60
C PRO A 48 -6.50 51.46 -11.66
N TRP A 49 -7.03 51.63 -10.45
CA TRP A 49 -7.10 50.58 -9.43
C TRP A 49 -8.16 49.51 -9.77
N ALA A 50 -9.20 49.83 -10.54
CA ALA A 50 -10.19 48.86 -10.98
C ALA A 50 -9.58 47.83 -11.93
N LYS A 51 -8.71 48.28 -12.85
CA LYS A 51 -7.94 47.39 -13.74
C LYS A 51 -7.02 46.47 -12.94
N VAL A 52 -6.39 46.99 -11.88
CA VAL A 52 -5.53 46.19 -10.98
C VAL A 52 -6.36 45.15 -10.22
N GLY A 53 -7.50 45.54 -9.64
CA GLY A 53 -8.41 44.62 -8.97
C GLY A 53 -8.94 43.53 -9.90
N LEU A 54 -9.26 43.87 -11.14
CA LEU A 54 -9.70 42.92 -12.16
C LEU A 54 -8.59 41.95 -12.56
N LEU A 55 -7.34 42.41 -12.69
CA LEU A 55 -6.20 41.53 -12.96
C LEU A 55 -5.91 40.57 -11.80
N ILE A 56 -6.00 41.05 -10.55
CA ILE A 56 -5.79 40.20 -9.36
C ILE A 56 -6.88 39.15 -9.25
N THR A 57 -8.16 39.53 -9.42
CA THR A 57 -9.28 38.59 -9.36
C THR A 57 -9.23 37.57 -10.50
N LEU A 58 -8.83 37.99 -11.70
CA LEU A 58 -8.57 37.08 -12.82
C LEU A 58 -7.41 36.11 -12.50
N ALA A 59 -6.30 36.61 -11.97
CA ALA A 59 -5.14 35.78 -11.64
C ALA A 59 -5.46 34.75 -10.54
N VAL A 60 -6.19 35.15 -9.50
CA VAL A 60 -6.67 34.24 -8.44
C VAL A 60 -7.67 33.25 -9.01
N GLY A 61 -8.59 33.68 -9.87
CA GLY A 61 -9.54 32.82 -10.57
C GLY A 61 -8.84 31.75 -11.41
N VAL A 62 -7.83 32.13 -12.20
CA VAL A 62 -7.01 31.20 -13.00
C VAL A 62 -6.22 30.27 -12.10
N LEU A 63 -5.64 30.76 -11.00
CA LEU A 63 -4.90 29.93 -10.05
C LEU A 63 -5.81 28.89 -9.37
N VAL A 64 -7.00 29.29 -8.93
CA VAL A 64 -8.00 28.39 -8.34
C VAL A 64 -8.47 27.38 -9.38
N LEU A 65 -8.76 27.81 -10.61
CA LEU A 65 -9.17 26.91 -11.68
C LEU A 65 -8.05 25.93 -12.06
N ALA A 66 -6.81 26.39 -12.13
CA ALA A 66 -5.64 25.54 -12.37
C ALA A 66 -5.42 24.55 -11.21
N ASN A 67 -5.61 24.97 -9.97
CA ASN A 67 -5.51 24.11 -8.79
C ASN A 67 -6.67 23.09 -8.74
N VAL A 68 -7.88 23.48 -9.14
CA VAL A 68 -9.04 22.58 -9.28
C VAL A 68 -8.85 21.59 -10.42
N VAL A 69 -8.29 22.01 -11.56
CA VAL A 69 -7.96 21.10 -12.68
C VAL A 69 -6.81 20.16 -12.32
N MET A 70 -5.79 20.64 -11.60
CA MET A 70 -4.69 19.81 -11.10
C MET A 70 -5.13 18.87 -9.96
N LYS A 71 -6.04 19.28 -9.08
CA LYS A 71 -6.67 18.39 -8.08
C LYS A 71 -7.66 17.42 -8.71
N GLY A 72 -8.41 17.83 -9.73
CA GLY A 72 -9.33 16.98 -10.49
C GLY A 72 -8.59 15.84 -11.20
N ARG A 73 -7.41 16.13 -11.78
CA ARG A 73 -6.51 15.09 -12.31
C ARG A 73 -5.85 14.20 -11.25
N LYS A 74 -5.89 14.58 -9.98
CA LYS A 74 -5.45 13.75 -8.85
C LYS A 74 -6.59 12.99 -8.15
N SER A 75 -7.86 13.24 -8.51
CA SER A 75 -9.04 12.74 -7.76
C SER A 75 -9.86 11.67 -8.48
N GLU A 76 -9.52 11.26 -9.71
CA GLU A 76 -9.98 9.99 -10.30
C GLU A 76 -9.13 8.78 -9.85
N ARG A 77 -8.35 8.92 -8.76
CA ARG A 77 -7.70 7.82 -8.05
C ARG A 77 -8.46 7.38 -6.78
N GLY A 78 -9.68 7.86 -6.60
CA GLY A 78 -10.57 7.46 -5.51
C GLY A 78 -11.82 6.77 -6.05
N LEU A 79 -11.95 5.47 -5.76
CA LEU A 79 -13.12 4.60 -5.97
C LEU A 79 -13.34 4.07 -7.40
N ARG A 80 -12.84 2.84 -7.62
CA ARG A 80 -12.87 1.98 -8.84
C ARG A 80 -11.78 2.32 -9.86
N ALA A 81 -10.64 1.65 -9.92
CA ALA A 81 -10.24 0.38 -9.36
C ALA A 81 -8.85 0.60 -8.75
N ARG A 82 -8.61 0.12 -7.51
CA ARG A 82 -7.28 -0.47 -7.32
C ARG A 82 -7.20 -1.46 -8.48
N PRO A 83 -6.18 -1.44 -9.37
CA PRO A 83 -5.95 -2.65 -10.13
C PRO A 83 -5.84 -3.70 -9.04
N ASP A 84 -6.88 -4.51 -8.90
CA ASP A 84 -6.79 -5.69 -8.09
C ASP A 84 -5.62 -6.40 -8.76
N PHE A 85 -4.48 -6.33 -8.09
CA PHE A 85 -3.44 -7.34 -8.16
C PHE A 85 -4.00 -8.67 -7.61
N ASP A 86 -5.31 -8.92 -7.71
CA ASP A 86 -5.86 -10.17 -8.19
C ASP A 86 -5.40 -10.40 -9.66
N LEU A 87 -4.08 -10.36 -9.86
CA LEU A 87 -3.42 -11.37 -10.65
C LEU A 87 -3.87 -12.70 -10.04
N ARG A 88 -5.05 -13.16 -10.46
CA ARG A 88 -5.59 -14.46 -10.06
C ARG A 88 -4.44 -15.45 -10.23
N VAL A 89 -4.24 -16.31 -9.25
CA VAL A 89 -3.22 -17.38 -9.28
C VAL A 89 -3.18 -18.07 -10.65
N ALA A 90 -4.35 -18.22 -11.30
CA ALA A 90 -4.51 -18.74 -12.65
C ALA A 90 -3.82 -17.95 -13.80
N LYS A 91 -3.77 -16.60 -13.75
CA LYS A 91 -3.04 -15.80 -14.76
C LYS A 91 -1.52 -15.87 -14.54
N LEU A 92 -1.11 -16.25 -13.34
CA LEU A 92 0.28 -16.31 -12.88
C LEU A 92 0.92 -17.67 -13.12
N GLU A 93 0.19 -18.75 -12.85
CA GLU A 93 0.56 -20.13 -13.23
C GLU A 93 0.66 -20.31 -14.75
N ALA A 94 0.04 -19.42 -15.53
CA ALA A 94 0.13 -19.44 -16.99
C ALA A 94 1.45 -18.86 -17.52
N LEU A 95 2.21 -18.08 -16.73
CA LEU A 95 3.48 -17.53 -17.18
C LEU A 95 4.60 -18.56 -17.01
N PRO A 96 5.41 -18.80 -18.06
CA PRO A 96 6.56 -19.69 -17.94
C PRO A 96 7.53 -19.13 -16.89
N VAL A 97 8.06 -20.03 -16.06
CA VAL A 97 9.13 -19.69 -15.12
C VAL A 97 10.39 -19.42 -15.93
N VAL A 98 11.01 -18.26 -15.71
CA VAL A 98 12.23 -17.81 -16.39
C VAL A 98 13.37 -17.72 -15.37
N GLY A 99 14.60 -18.02 -15.79
CA GLY A 99 15.79 -17.83 -14.95
C GLY A 99 16.04 -16.36 -14.63
N LEU A 100 16.73 -16.08 -13.52
CA LEU A 100 17.00 -14.70 -13.08
C LEU A 100 17.87 -13.94 -14.10
N ALA A 101 18.82 -14.65 -14.73
CA ALA A 101 19.68 -14.12 -15.78
C ALA A 101 18.92 -13.85 -17.09
N GLU A 102 17.81 -14.53 -17.35
CA GLU A 102 17.03 -14.39 -18.58
C GLU A 102 15.85 -13.41 -18.43
N ALA A 103 15.51 -13.03 -17.19
CA ALA A 103 14.40 -12.15 -16.90
C ALA A 103 14.55 -10.77 -17.54
N ASN A 104 13.47 -10.28 -18.16
CA ASN A 104 13.39 -8.97 -18.80
C ASN A 104 12.61 -7.97 -17.95
N ASN A 105 12.80 -6.67 -18.21
CA ASN A 105 12.05 -5.61 -17.55
C ASN A 105 10.53 -5.78 -17.81
N GLY A 106 9.70 -5.66 -16.77
CA GLY A 106 8.25 -5.87 -16.84
C GLY A 106 7.76 -7.11 -16.07
N PRO A 107 6.56 -7.63 -16.40
CA PRO A 107 5.99 -8.77 -15.68
C PRO A 107 6.83 -10.04 -15.87
N VAL A 108 7.26 -10.64 -14.76
CA VAL A 108 8.07 -11.87 -14.79
C VAL A 108 7.59 -12.87 -13.75
N HIS A 109 7.86 -14.14 -14.03
CA HIS A 109 7.73 -15.26 -13.10
C HIS A 109 9.12 -15.90 -12.99
N VAL A 110 9.78 -15.71 -11.85
CA VAL A 110 11.16 -16.16 -11.62
C VAL A 110 11.23 -17.11 -10.45
N GLU A 111 12.28 -17.91 -10.41
CA GLU A 111 12.53 -18.87 -9.34
C GLU A 111 13.95 -18.70 -8.80
N GLY A 112 14.10 -18.66 -7.49
CA GLY A 112 15.41 -18.55 -6.86
C GLY A 112 15.40 -18.91 -5.39
N VAL A 113 16.53 -18.67 -4.72
CA VAL A 113 16.75 -18.92 -3.30
C VAL A 113 16.95 -17.59 -2.59
N ILE A 114 16.26 -17.39 -1.46
CA ILE A 114 16.44 -16.19 -0.64
C ILE A 114 17.80 -16.31 0.08
N ARG A 115 18.75 -15.42 -0.22
CA ARG A 115 20.13 -15.50 0.33
C ARG A 115 20.42 -14.47 1.42
N MET A 116 19.75 -13.33 1.38
CA MET A 116 19.98 -12.23 2.31
C MET A 116 18.66 -11.52 2.62
N GLY A 117 18.55 -10.93 3.81
CA GLY A 117 17.42 -10.10 4.22
C GLY A 117 17.89 -8.98 5.14
N GLU A 118 17.86 -7.74 4.65
CA GLU A 118 18.08 -6.54 5.45
C GLU A 118 16.85 -6.27 6.32
N GLY A 119 17.03 -6.25 7.64
CA GLY A 119 15.92 -6.20 8.59
C GLY A 119 15.25 -7.55 8.85
N ALA A 120 15.91 -8.67 8.52
CA ALA A 120 15.42 -10.00 8.88
C ALA A 120 15.22 -10.17 10.40
N LEU A 121 14.20 -10.91 10.79
CA LEU A 121 13.88 -11.29 12.15
C LEU A 121 14.77 -12.47 12.58
N GLY A 122 15.66 -12.18 13.53
CA GLY A 122 16.63 -13.14 14.05
C GLY A 122 17.98 -13.11 13.33
N THR A 123 18.89 -14.00 13.75
CA THR A 123 20.25 -14.09 13.20
C THR A 123 20.55 -15.52 12.77
N GLY A 124 21.46 -15.67 11.80
CA GLY A 124 21.94 -16.96 11.33
C GLY A 124 21.45 -17.36 9.93
N PRO A 125 21.73 -18.60 9.49
CA PRO A 125 21.53 -19.04 8.11
C PRO A 125 20.06 -19.22 7.70
N PHE A 126 19.14 -19.25 8.68
CA PHE A 126 17.70 -19.40 8.47
C PHE A 126 16.93 -18.25 9.15
N ALA A 127 17.45 -17.01 9.06
CA ALA A 127 16.74 -15.85 9.60
C ALA A 127 15.40 -15.65 8.87
N CYS A 128 14.38 -15.19 9.59
CA CYS A 128 13.04 -15.01 9.03
C CYS A 128 12.95 -13.65 8.33
N VAL A 129 12.61 -13.63 7.04
CA VAL A 129 12.48 -12.38 6.26
C VAL A 129 11.03 -11.92 6.09
N TYR A 130 10.07 -12.77 6.40
CA TYR A 130 8.65 -12.45 6.39
C TYR A 130 7.93 -13.33 7.40
N HIS A 131 7.02 -12.73 8.16
CA HIS A 131 6.16 -13.45 9.09
C HIS A 131 4.77 -12.84 9.09
N ASN A 132 3.74 -13.67 9.01
CA ASN A 132 2.36 -13.25 9.19
C ASN A 132 1.51 -14.37 9.79
N ARG A 133 0.42 -13.99 10.45
CA ARG A 133 -0.59 -14.93 10.89
C ARG A 133 -1.32 -15.49 9.67
N HIS A 134 -1.53 -16.80 9.64
CA HIS A 134 -2.26 -17.44 8.55
C HIS A 134 -3.68 -16.89 8.48
N GLY A 135 -4.13 -16.56 7.26
CA GLY A 135 -5.44 -15.94 7.02
C GLY A 135 -5.57 -14.46 7.44
N SER A 136 -4.55 -13.86 8.03
CA SER A 136 -4.56 -12.42 8.36
C SER A 136 -4.29 -11.55 7.13
N GLY A 137 -4.68 -10.28 7.23
CA GLY A 137 -4.42 -9.30 6.18
C GLY A 137 -2.92 -9.08 5.96
N ARG A 138 -2.50 -8.71 4.74
CA ARG A 138 -1.08 -8.48 4.43
C ARG A 138 -0.47 -7.34 5.28
N LYS A 139 -1.27 -6.33 5.60
CA LYS A 139 -0.86 -5.16 6.40
C LYS A 139 -0.39 -5.49 7.83
N THR A 140 -0.64 -6.71 8.31
CA THR A 140 -0.18 -7.16 9.64
C THR A 140 1.11 -7.95 9.56
N ALA A 141 1.65 -8.18 8.36
CA ALA A 141 2.90 -8.88 8.17
C ALA A 141 4.07 -8.05 8.71
N ILE A 142 5.04 -8.74 9.28
CA ILE A 142 6.35 -8.19 9.64
C ILE A 142 7.34 -8.76 8.65
N ALA A 143 8.11 -7.90 7.98
CA ALA A 143 9.02 -8.33 6.94
C ALA A 143 10.31 -7.52 6.92
N ALA A 144 11.35 -8.11 6.34
CA ALA A 144 12.59 -7.45 5.97
C ALA A 144 12.32 -6.34 4.95
N GLU A 145 13.10 -5.25 5.02
CA GLU A 145 12.98 -4.11 4.11
C GLU A 145 13.41 -4.51 2.68
N LEU A 146 14.48 -5.29 2.59
CA LEU A 146 15.04 -5.81 1.35
C LEU A 146 15.45 -7.27 1.54
N ALA A 147 15.03 -8.15 0.65
CA ALA A 147 15.59 -9.50 0.55
C ALA A 147 16.27 -9.71 -0.81
N LEU A 148 17.29 -10.56 -0.88
CA LEU A 148 17.99 -10.89 -2.12
C LEU A 148 17.63 -12.30 -2.57
N LEU A 149 17.12 -12.39 -3.80
CA LEU A 149 16.83 -13.63 -4.50
C LEU A 149 18.00 -13.96 -5.43
N ALA A 150 18.64 -15.11 -5.22
CA ALA A 150 19.71 -15.61 -6.08
C ALA A 150 19.23 -16.80 -6.91
N GLU A 151 19.86 -17.05 -8.05
CA GLU A 151 19.56 -18.20 -8.89
C GLU A 151 19.84 -19.52 -8.16
N ALA A 152 19.00 -20.53 -8.40
CA ALA A 152 19.14 -21.86 -7.81
C ALA A 152 20.20 -22.66 -8.57
N GLY A 153 21.48 -22.46 -8.24
CA GLY A 153 22.60 -23.21 -8.81
C GLY A 153 23.87 -23.08 -7.97
N GLU A 154 24.68 -24.15 -7.92
CA GLU A 154 26.00 -24.12 -7.31
C GLU A 154 27.03 -23.67 -8.35
N GLY A 155 27.60 -22.47 -8.17
CA GLY A 155 28.85 -22.09 -8.82
C GLY A 155 28.74 -21.44 -10.20
N GLU A 156 28.21 -20.22 -10.27
CA GLU A 156 28.74 -19.14 -11.12
C GLU A 156 28.14 -17.82 -10.62
N ALA A 157 28.72 -16.68 -11.03
CA ALA A 157 28.37 -15.34 -10.56
C ALA A 157 26.86 -15.17 -10.40
N SER A 158 26.37 -15.27 -9.16
CA SER A 158 24.94 -15.35 -8.90
C SER A 158 24.30 -14.02 -9.27
N VAL A 159 23.54 -14.03 -10.36
CA VAL A 159 22.63 -12.93 -10.66
C VAL A 159 21.65 -12.86 -9.51
N ILE A 160 21.63 -11.70 -8.85
CA ILE A 160 20.73 -11.44 -7.74
C ILE A 160 19.67 -10.40 -8.11
N LEU A 161 18.45 -10.63 -7.63
CA LEU A 161 17.34 -9.68 -7.70
C LEU A 161 16.97 -9.23 -6.29
N GLY A 162 16.70 -7.93 -6.13
CA GLY A 162 16.14 -7.40 -4.90
C GLY A 162 14.64 -7.68 -4.81
N LEU A 163 14.16 -8.02 -3.62
CA LEU A 163 12.76 -8.13 -3.26
C LEU A 163 12.44 -7.05 -2.21
N GLU A 164 11.61 -6.09 -2.58
CA GLU A 164 11.17 -4.99 -1.70
C GLU A 164 9.67 -5.07 -1.41
N ASN A 165 9.22 -4.28 -0.42
CA ASN A 165 7.82 -4.18 0.00
C ASN A 165 7.21 -5.55 0.36
N LEU A 166 8.01 -6.39 1.03
CA LEU A 166 7.62 -7.75 1.42
C LEU A 166 6.40 -7.75 2.36
N GLU A 167 6.21 -6.71 3.17
CA GLU A 167 5.05 -6.53 4.04
C GLU A 167 3.73 -6.38 3.26
N GLN A 168 3.80 -6.01 1.97
CA GLN A 168 2.64 -5.95 1.08
C GLN A 168 2.52 -7.18 0.17
N ALA A 169 3.52 -8.06 0.17
CA ALA A 169 3.56 -9.24 -0.66
C ALA A 169 2.47 -10.24 -0.27
N ARG A 170 2.00 -10.99 -1.27
CA ARG A 170 1.18 -12.18 -1.03
C ARG A 170 2.09 -13.38 -0.90
N VAL A 171 2.23 -13.90 0.31
CA VAL A 171 3.07 -15.06 0.58
C VAL A 171 2.21 -16.32 0.65
N ILE A 172 2.65 -17.37 -0.05
CA ILE A 172 2.09 -18.71 -0.04
C ILE A 172 3.20 -19.64 0.47
N ALA A 173 3.18 -19.89 1.78
CA ALA A 173 4.16 -20.72 2.47
C ALA A 173 3.45 -21.85 3.25
N PRO A 174 4.18 -22.92 3.65
CA PRO A 174 3.66 -23.91 4.59
C PRO A 174 3.15 -23.25 5.88
N ARG A 175 2.12 -23.83 6.48
CA ARG A 175 1.62 -23.39 7.78
C ARG A 175 2.56 -23.86 8.88
N GLU A 176 2.82 -22.98 9.83
CA GLU A 176 3.66 -23.24 11.00
C GLU A 176 2.83 -23.04 12.26
N ASP A 177 2.83 -24.06 13.12
CA ASP A 177 2.18 -24.04 14.42
C ASP A 177 3.10 -23.37 15.45
N ASP A 178 3.31 -22.05 15.31
CA ASP A 178 4.14 -21.24 16.21
C ASP A 178 3.27 -20.50 17.24
N GLY A 179 2.86 -21.24 18.26
CA GLY A 179 2.08 -20.71 19.39
C GLY A 179 0.55 -20.81 19.19
N PRO A 180 -0.24 -19.81 19.65
CA PRO A 180 -1.70 -19.91 19.71
C PRO A 180 -2.40 -19.74 18.35
N HIS A 181 -1.66 -19.36 17.31
CA HIS A 181 -2.19 -19.09 15.98
C HIS A 181 -1.27 -19.70 14.92
N ASP A 182 -1.86 -20.31 13.90
CA ASP A 182 -1.13 -20.72 12.70
C ASP A 182 -0.45 -19.51 12.05
N THR A 183 0.78 -19.68 11.60
CA THR A 183 1.57 -18.64 10.94
C THR A 183 2.09 -19.10 9.59
N ILE A 184 2.51 -18.13 8.78
CA ILE A 184 3.23 -18.34 7.52
C ILE A 184 4.50 -17.49 7.55
N SER A 185 5.62 -18.09 7.20
CA SER A 185 6.93 -17.44 7.26
C SER A 185 7.75 -17.69 5.99
N LEU A 186 8.62 -16.74 5.65
CA LEU A 186 9.72 -16.93 4.69
C LEU A 186 11.04 -16.86 5.43
N TYR A 187 11.96 -17.75 5.08
CA TYR A 187 13.29 -17.80 5.68
C TYR A 187 14.39 -17.65 4.63
N LEU A 188 15.56 -17.20 5.08
CA LEU A 188 16.79 -17.38 4.32
C LEU A 188 16.99 -18.87 4.02
N GLY A 189 17.36 -19.16 2.78
CA GLY A 189 17.50 -20.52 2.25
C GLY A 189 16.24 -21.07 1.59
N ASP A 190 15.05 -20.48 1.81
CA ASP A 190 13.84 -20.92 1.11
C ASP A 190 14.01 -20.75 -0.41
N ARG A 191 13.69 -21.81 -1.16
CA ARG A 191 13.55 -21.75 -2.61
C ARG A 191 12.13 -21.33 -2.93
N VAL A 192 12.01 -20.25 -3.70
CA VAL A 192 10.74 -19.56 -3.94
C VAL A 192 10.54 -19.27 -5.41
N GLN A 193 9.27 -19.29 -5.81
CA GLN A 193 8.81 -18.64 -7.02
C GLN A 193 8.32 -17.24 -6.67
N VAL A 194 8.80 -16.25 -7.39
CA VAL A 194 8.40 -14.86 -7.24
C VAL A 194 7.76 -14.38 -8.52
N LEU A 195 6.64 -13.70 -8.35
CA LEU A 195 5.95 -13.03 -9.42
C LEU A 195 5.76 -11.57 -9.13
N GLY A 196 6.06 -10.74 -10.13
CA GLY A 196 5.84 -9.31 -10.07
C GLY A 196 6.36 -8.61 -11.30
N ASP A 197 6.34 -7.28 -11.24
CA ASP A 197 6.93 -6.43 -12.27
C ASP A 197 8.40 -6.15 -11.94
N LEU A 198 9.31 -6.77 -12.68
CA LEU A 198 10.75 -6.58 -12.57
C LEU A 198 11.15 -5.22 -13.13
N LEU A 199 11.84 -4.44 -12.30
CA LEU A 199 12.59 -3.26 -12.71
C LEU A 199 14.06 -3.64 -12.85
N LEU A 200 14.58 -3.71 -14.07
CA LEU A 200 16.02 -3.81 -14.30
C LEU A 200 16.69 -2.45 -14.09
N PHE A 201 17.90 -2.46 -13.53
CA PHE A 201 18.73 -1.25 -13.44
C PHE A 201 19.52 -1.06 -14.73
N ASP A 202 19.81 0.20 -15.04
CA ASP A 202 20.72 0.55 -16.14
C ASP A 202 22.17 0.14 -15.79
N ASP A 203 22.56 0.36 -14.52
CA ASP A 203 23.82 -0.09 -13.94
C ASP A 203 23.56 -1.04 -12.75
N PRO A 204 24.19 -2.24 -12.70
CA PRO A 204 24.04 -3.16 -11.57
C PRO A 204 24.51 -2.53 -10.26
N LYS A 205 23.76 -2.78 -9.18
CA LYS A 205 24.14 -2.33 -7.83
C LYS A 205 24.85 -3.45 -7.09
N SER A 206 26.09 -3.23 -6.65
CA SER A 206 26.81 -4.23 -5.86
C SER A 206 26.30 -4.24 -4.41
N ILE A 207 25.76 -5.38 -3.96
CA ILE A 207 25.29 -5.61 -2.59
C ILE A 207 25.86 -6.92 -2.10
N GLY A 208 26.56 -6.91 -0.96
CA GLY A 208 27.14 -8.12 -0.39
C GLY A 208 28.15 -8.83 -1.29
N GLY A 209 28.80 -8.10 -2.21
CA GLY A 209 29.77 -8.65 -3.16
C GLY A 209 29.14 -9.33 -4.39
N ALA A 210 27.82 -9.24 -4.57
CA ALA A 210 27.12 -9.71 -5.76
C ALA A 210 26.44 -8.54 -6.48
N ASP A 211 26.30 -8.66 -7.80
CA ASP A 211 25.72 -7.62 -8.63
C ASP A 211 24.21 -7.79 -8.76
N MET A 212 23.48 -6.86 -8.14
CA MET A 212 22.02 -6.76 -8.21
C MET A 212 21.62 -6.17 -9.55
N ARG A 213 20.98 -7.01 -10.38
CA ARG A 213 20.57 -6.66 -11.74
C ARG A 213 19.27 -5.86 -11.79
N GLY A 214 18.42 -6.07 -10.79
CA GLY A 214 17.10 -5.45 -10.76
C GLY A 214 16.35 -5.76 -9.48
N MET A 215 15.07 -5.41 -9.49
CA MET A 215 14.25 -5.38 -8.29
C MET A 215 12.78 -5.68 -8.59
N LEU A 216 12.19 -6.52 -7.74
CA LEU A 216 10.76 -6.85 -7.69
C LEU A 216 10.16 -6.16 -6.46
N GLY A 217 8.93 -5.67 -6.57
CA GLY A 217 8.25 -4.94 -5.48
C GLY A 217 8.28 -3.42 -5.61
N ALA A 218 9.26 -2.86 -6.35
CA ALA A 218 9.38 -1.42 -6.57
C ALA A 218 8.26 -0.83 -7.45
N ARG A 219 7.70 -1.64 -8.37
CA ARG A 219 6.66 -1.22 -9.33
C ARG A 219 5.26 -1.67 -8.99
N GLY A 220 5.08 -2.45 -7.93
CA GLY A 220 3.79 -3.03 -7.58
C GLY A 220 3.91 -4.16 -6.57
N GLN A 221 2.78 -4.77 -6.24
CA GLN A 221 2.75 -5.89 -5.31
C GLN A 221 3.36 -7.14 -5.95
N ILE A 222 4.03 -7.94 -5.12
CA ILE A 222 4.59 -9.23 -5.54
C ILE A 222 3.84 -10.38 -4.88
N GLN A 223 3.91 -11.54 -5.53
CA GLN A 223 3.45 -12.81 -4.96
C GLN A 223 4.65 -13.75 -4.84
N ILE A 224 4.78 -14.39 -3.69
CA ILE A 224 5.88 -15.31 -3.39
C ILE A 224 5.28 -16.65 -2.99
N ARG A 225 5.73 -17.73 -3.63
CA ARG A 225 5.37 -19.09 -3.28
C ARG A 225 6.61 -19.84 -2.85
N VAL A 226 6.58 -20.44 -1.66
CA VAL A 226 7.63 -21.36 -1.22
C VAL A 226 7.48 -22.67 -2.00
N LEU A 227 8.55 -23.07 -2.67
CA LEU A 227 8.65 -24.35 -3.36
C LEU A 227 9.23 -25.42 -2.43
N GLU A 228 10.35 -25.06 -1.81
CA GLU A 228 11.15 -25.98 -1.03
C GLU A 228 11.79 -25.20 0.11
N ARG A 229 11.77 -25.80 1.29
CA ARG A 229 12.45 -25.29 2.47
C ARG A 229 13.60 -26.25 2.79
N PRO A 230 14.84 -25.77 2.87
CA PRO A 230 15.96 -26.62 3.27
C PRO A 230 15.72 -27.18 4.67
N ASP A 231 16.14 -28.43 4.88
CA ASP A 231 16.05 -29.08 6.20
C ASP A 231 16.79 -28.22 7.22
N ARG A 232 16.03 -27.64 8.14
CA ARG A 232 16.59 -26.89 9.26
C ARG A 232 17.20 -27.93 10.20
N PRO A 233 18.48 -27.82 10.59
CA PRO A 233 18.97 -28.59 11.72
C PRO A 233 18.08 -28.20 12.90
N GLU A 234 17.31 -29.16 13.38
CA GLU A 234 16.31 -28.94 14.42
C GLU A 234 17.06 -28.32 15.60
N ALA A 235 16.87 -27.02 15.82
CA ALA A 235 17.35 -26.40 17.04
C ALA A 235 16.71 -27.23 18.16
N PRO A 236 17.46 -27.69 19.18
CA PRO A 236 16.88 -28.44 20.26
C PRO A 236 15.71 -27.60 20.77
N ARG A 237 14.49 -28.08 20.51
CA ARG A 237 13.28 -27.44 21.02
C ARG A 237 13.59 -27.31 22.49
N ALA A 238 13.63 -26.09 23.01
CA ALA A 238 13.62 -25.90 24.45
C ALA A 238 12.35 -26.64 24.87
N SER A 239 12.52 -27.87 25.37
CA SER A 239 11.43 -28.69 25.85
C SER A 239 10.61 -27.75 26.67
N GLN A 240 9.36 -27.53 26.26
CA GLN A 240 8.37 -26.89 27.09
C GLN A 240 8.58 -27.50 28.46
N ALA A 241 9.07 -26.69 29.40
CA ALA A 241 9.26 -27.15 30.76
C ALA A 241 7.89 -27.75 31.14
N PRO A 242 7.84 -29.01 31.61
CA PRO A 242 6.59 -29.60 32.02
C PRO A 242 5.93 -28.60 32.96
N SER A 243 4.73 -28.13 32.59
CA SER A 243 3.95 -27.27 33.46
C SER A 243 3.88 -27.98 34.80
N PRO A 244 4.34 -27.37 35.91
CA PRO A 244 4.27 -28.02 37.20
C PRO A 244 2.81 -28.33 37.48
N ASP A 245 2.61 -29.58 37.87
CA ASP A 245 1.35 -30.26 38.05
C ASP A 245 0.21 -29.39 38.58
N ALA A 246 -0.95 -29.64 37.98
CA ALA A 246 -2.23 -29.60 38.66
C ALA A 246 -2.14 -30.41 39.96
N SER A 247 -1.75 -29.74 41.04
CA SER A 247 -1.76 -30.30 42.38
C SER A 247 -2.90 -29.64 43.16
N ALA A 248 -3.93 -30.45 43.38
CA ALA A 248 -4.84 -30.43 44.51
C ALA A 248 -5.61 -29.13 44.79
N ASN A 249 -6.90 -29.15 44.45
CA ASN A 249 -7.93 -28.69 45.38
C ASN A 249 -7.65 -29.28 46.78
N PRO A 250 -7.64 -28.44 47.81
CA PRO A 250 -8.60 -28.67 48.87
C PRO A 250 -9.47 -27.44 49.10
N THR A 251 -10.76 -27.73 49.18
CA THR A 251 -11.82 -26.95 49.81
C THR A 251 -11.33 -26.27 51.09
N SER A 252 -11.41 -24.94 51.13
CA SER A 252 -11.59 -24.19 52.37
C SER A 252 -12.82 -23.30 52.20
N ASP A 253 -13.91 -23.80 52.77
CA ASP A 253 -14.99 -22.97 53.31
C ASP A 253 -14.39 -21.91 54.25
N SER A 254 -14.71 -20.65 54.01
CA SER A 254 -14.82 -19.62 55.06
C SER A 254 -15.65 -18.46 54.51
N ASP A 255 -16.96 -18.61 54.74
CA ASP A 255 -17.89 -17.62 55.28
C ASP A 255 -17.62 -16.11 55.16
N ALA A 256 -18.75 -15.43 54.90
CA ALA A 256 -19.19 -14.14 55.41
C ALA A 256 -18.77 -12.84 54.67
N THR A 257 -19.71 -12.43 53.80
CA THR A 257 -20.21 -11.05 53.53
C THR A 257 -20.36 -10.23 54.85
N PRO A 258 -20.40 -8.87 54.90
CA PRO A 258 -20.97 -7.98 53.88
C PRO A 258 -20.38 -6.56 53.67
N ASP A 259 -20.75 -5.99 52.52
CA ASP A 259 -21.28 -4.63 52.30
C ASP A 259 -20.84 -3.47 53.23
N ALA A 260 -20.08 -2.51 52.67
CA ALA A 260 -20.09 -1.10 53.06
C ALA A 260 -19.39 -0.23 51.99
N THR A 261 -20.17 0.45 51.16
CA THR A 261 -19.83 1.78 50.58
C THR A 261 -20.21 2.87 51.61
N PRO A 262 -19.98 4.20 51.42
CA PRO A 262 -18.90 5.03 50.85
C PRO A 262 -18.38 6.13 51.84
N ASP A 263 -17.28 6.84 51.55
CA ASP A 263 -16.98 8.25 51.97
C ASP A 263 -15.56 8.62 51.46
N GLU A 264 -15.33 9.57 50.54
CA GLU A 264 -15.41 11.05 50.61
C GLU A 264 -14.30 11.74 51.46
N ALA A 265 -13.24 12.17 50.73
CA ALA A 265 -12.40 13.40 50.86
C ALA A 265 -11.56 13.67 52.15
N PRO A 266 -10.64 14.68 52.20
CA PRO A 266 -10.11 15.57 51.16
C PRO A 266 -8.55 15.62 51.07
N GLU A 267 -8.01 16.22 50.00
CA GLU A 267 -6.59 16.61 49.85
C GLU A 267 -6.25 17.89 50.62
N PRO A 268 -5.00 18.04 51.10
CA PRO A 268 -4.40 19.31 51.49
C PRO A 268 -3.75 20.09 50.33
#